data_AF-A0A7S1ISP0-F1
#
_entry.id   AF-A0A7S1ISP0-F1
#
_cell.length_a   1.000
_cell.length_b   1.000
_cell.length_c   1.000
_cell.angle_alpha   90.00
_cell.angle_beta   90.00
_cell.angle_gamma   90.00
#
_symmetry.space_group_name_H-M   'P 1'
#
loop_
_entity.id
_entity.type
_entity.pdbx_description
1 polymer ?
#
loop_
_entity_poly.entity_id
_entity_poly.type
_entity_poly.pdbx_seq_one_letter_code
_entity_poly.pdbx_strand_id
1 'polypeptide(L)'
;VLPIANVSRALYPLSSYTACCHSIYMGLVDMCVSAFWITAQRWSLTSFSDMFIAENMVLLQGSLGEEQESFLFAVFRPFTPTLWVAILVVLLLFGLLVWLEEVPSGMQLTDSLYQTCAVTFGHGYAPSRRGGQFLGLGLGFFVFIVTATYIAELAS
;
A
#
# COMPACT_ATOMS: atom_id res chain seq x y z
N VAL A 1 29.44 27.11 -22.11
CA VAL A 1 30.71 27.20 -21.35
C VAL A 1 30.74 28.56 -20.68
N LEU A 2 30.96 28.63 -19.36
CA LEU A 2 30.95 29.89 -18.62
C LEU A 2 32.25 30.68 -18.87
N PRO A 3 32.18 31.99 -19.16
CA PRO A 3 33.36 32.84 -19.26
C PRO A 3 33.91 33.10 -17.84
N ILE A 4 34.99 32.42 -17.47
CA ILE A 4 35.57 32.47 -16.12
C ILE A 4 37.06 32.82 -16.24
N ALA A 5 37.50 33.85 -15.52
CA ALA A 5 38.91 34.20 -15.45
C ALA A 5 39.70 33.15 -14.65
N ASN A 6 40.96 32.91 -15.05
CA ASN A 6 41.82 31.90 -14.41
C ASN A 6 42.01 32.14 -12.90
N VAL A 7 42.09 33.42 -12.49
CA VAL A 7 42.22 33.81 -11.08
C VAL A 7 40.99 33.40 -10.26
N SER A 8 39.79 33.69 -10.76
CA SER A 8 38.54 33.30 -10.10
C SER A 8 38.35 31.78 -10.07
N ARG A 9 38.81 31.08 -11.10
CA ARG A 9 38.78 29.61 -11.15
C ARG A 9 39.71 28.99 -10.12
N ALA A 10 40.87 29.59 -9.88
CA ALA A 10 41.80 29.13 -8.84
C ALA A 10 41.24 29.37 -7.42
N LEU A 11 40.50 30.47 -7.21
CA LEU A 11 39.91 30.80 -5.91
C LEU A 11 38.68 29.95 -5.57
N TYR A 12 37.85 29.61 -6.56
CA TYR A 12 36.64 28.79 -6.38
C TYR A 12 36.66 27.51 -7.22
N PRO A 13 37.53 26.54 -6.90
CA PRO A 13 37.67 25.32 -7.71
C PRO A 13 36.45 24.40 -7.65
N LEU A 14 35.67 24.45 -6.56
CA LEU A 14 34.50 23.59 -6.35
C LEU A 14 33.23 24.09 -7.04
N SER A 15 33.15 25.37 -7.41
CA SER A 15 31.93 25.95 -7.98
C SER A 15 32.25 26.92 -9.11
N SER A 16 32.12 26.44 -10.34
CA SER A 16 32.26 27.25 -11.56
C SER A 16 31.28 28.43 -11.60
N TYR A 17 30.09 28.28 -11.02
CA TYR A 17 29.09 29.34 -10.90
C TYR A 17 29.55 30.48 -9.98
N THR A 18 30.10 30.15 -8.80
CA THR A 18 30.63 31.17 -7.88
C THR A 18 31.87 31.84 -8.48
N ALA A 19 32.74 31.08 -9.17
CA ALA A 19 33.87 31.63 -9.91
C ALA A 19 33.44 32.64 -11.00
N CYS A 20 32.32 32.40 -11.67
CA CYS A 20 31.75 33.31 -12.66
C CYS A 20 31.28 34.61 -12.00
N CYS A 21 30.51 34.52 -10.90
CA CYS A 21 30.04 35.68 -10.14
C CYS A 21 31.20 36.54 -9.64
N HIS A 22 32.26 35.90 -9.14
CA HIS A 22 33.48 36.60 -8.73
C HIS A 22 34.23 37.24 -9.91
N SER A 23 34.22 36.63 -11.09
CA SER A 23 34.85 37.22 -12.29
C SER A 23 34.13 38.49 -12.73
N ILE A 24 32.80 38.55 -12.59
CA ILE A 24 32.01 39.78 -12.81
C ILE A 24 32.34 40.82 -11.74
N TYR A 25 32.37 40.42 -10.46
CA TYR A 25 32.71 41.30 -9.34
C TYR A 25 34.07 42.00 -9.54
N MET A 26 35.05 41.27 -10.07
CA MET A 26 36.39 41.79 -10.36
C MET A 26 36.47 42.58 -11.66
N GLY A 27 35.37 42.72 -12.41
CA GLY A 27 35.33 43.41 -13.71
C GLY A 27 36.13 42.71 -14.82
N LEU A 28 36.38 41.41 -14.68
CA LEU A 28 37.12 40.63 -15.68
C LEU A 28 36.23 40.09 -16.80
N VAL A 29 34.93 40.07 -16.56
CA VAL A 29 33.90 39.58 -17.49
C VAL A 29 32.65 40.43 -17.29
N ASP A 30 31.97 40.81 -18.36
CA ASP A 30 30.80 41.69 -18.27
C ASP A 30 29.53 40.97 -17.81
N MET A 31 29.36 39.71 -18.23
CA MET A 31 28.17 38.92 -17.88
C MET A 31 28.42 37.41 -17.90
N CYS A 32 27.63 36.68 -17.11
CA CYS A 32 27.59 35.23 -17.06
C CYS A 32 26.16 34.75 -17.29
N VAL A 33 25.93 33.93 -18.32
CA VAL A 33 24.61 33.38 -18.64
C VAL A 33 24.60 31.87 -18.42
N SER A 34 23.82 31.42 -17.44
CA SER A 34 23.58 30.01 -17.15
C SER A 34 22.41 29.84 -16.19
N ALA A 35 22.04 28.59 -15.88
CA ALA A 35 21.09 28.28 -14.83
C ALA A 35 21.77 28.47 -13.45
N PHE A 36 21.72 29.70 -12.94
CA PHE A 36 22.27 30.03 -11.64
C PHE A 36 21.24 29.82 -10.54
N TRP A 37 21.66 29.07 -9.52
CA TRP A 37 21.01 29.17 -8.21
C TRP A 37 21.41 30.47 -7.56
N ILE A 38 20.40 31.31 -7.30
CA ILE A 38 20.54 32.57 -6.59
C ILE A 38 20.70 32.25 -5.10
N THR A 39 21.91 32.41 -4.58
CA THR A 39 22.21 32.22 -3.15
C THR A 39 22.74 33.52 -2.57
N ALA A 40 22.59 33.71 -1.25
CA ALA A 40 23.05 34.92 -0.57
C ALA A 40 24.55 35.21 -0.83
N GLN A 41 25.39 34.17 -0.87
CA GLN A 41 26.82 34.30 -1.15
C GLN A 41 27.10 34.80 -2.59
N ARG A 42 26.29 34.41 -3.57
CA ARG A 42 26.48 34.86 -4.96
C ARG A 42 25.88 36.25 -5.17
N TRP A 43 24.76 36.53 -4.50
CA TRP A 43 24.12 37.85 -4.50
C TRP A 43 25.01 38.94 -3.91
N SER A 44 25.89 38.59 -2.96
CA SER A 44 26.86 39.55 -2.41
C SER A 44 28.02 39.85 -3.37
N LEU A 45 28.24 39.05 -4.41
CA LEU A 45 29.32 39.24 -5.38
C LEU A 45 28.86 40.02 -6.61
N THR A 46 27.63 39.82 -7.07
CA THR A 46 27.12 40.48 -8.27
C THR A 46 25.61 40.63 -8.23
N SER A 47 25.09 41.60 -8.98
CA SER A 47 23.65 41.76 -9.21
C SER A 47 23.14 40.70 -10.17
N PHE A 48 21.97 40.13 -9.86
CA PHE A 48 21.24 39.24 -10.76
C PHE A 48 20.09 39.98 -11.43
N SER A 49 19.70 39.54 -12.62
CA SER A 49 18.43 39.93 -13.23
C SER A 49 17.26 39.29 -12.48
N ASP A 50 16.04 39.71 -12.83
CA ASP A 50 14.83 39.04 -12.35
C ASP A 50 14.84 37.55 -12.67
N MET A 51 14.20 36.79 -11.78
CA MET A 51 14.17 35.34 -11.83
C MET A 51 13.22 34.86 -12.93
N PHE A 52 13.78 34.31 -14.00
CA PHE A 52 13.02 33.79 -15.14
C PHE A 52 12.38 32.41 -14.89
N ILE A 53 12.98 31.61 -14.00
CA ILE A 53 12.52 30.24 -13.70
C ILE A 53 12.49 30.07 -12.18
N ALA A 54 11.33 29.70 -11.64
CA ALA A 54 11.15 29.31 -10.25
C ALA A 54 10.99 27.81 -10.14
N GLU A 55 12.03 27.13 -9.66
CA GLU A 55 12.01 25.69 -9.43
C GLU A 55 11.89 25.40 -7.93
N ASN A 56 10.97 24.49 -7.60
CA ASN A 56 10.92 23.88 -6.28
C ASN A 56 11.84 22.65 -6.29
N MET A 57 12.65 22.51 -5.25
CA MET A 57 13.42 21.28 -5.04
C MET A 57 12.44 20.15 -4.71
N VAL A 58 12.37 19.14 -5.57
CA VAL A 58 11.59 17.92 -5.32
C VAL A 58 12.54 16.76 -5.10
N LEU A 59 12.22 15.91 -4.12
CA LEU A 59 12.93 14.66 -3.92
C LEU A 59 12.42 13.64 -4.95
N LEU A 60 13.28 13.26 -5.88
CA LEU A 60 13.00 12.14 -6.78
C LEU A 60 13.38 10.85 -6.06
N GLN A 61 12.37 10.10 -5.62
CA GLN A 61 12.54 8.72 -5.17
C GLN A 61 12.19 7.82 -6.36
N GLY A 62 13.15 7.00 -6.81
CA GLY A 62 12.84 5.94 -7.76
C GLY A 62 11.73 5.06 -7.19
N SER A 63 10.75 4.67 -7.99
CA SER A 63 9.73 3.76 -7.50
C SER A 63 10.45 2.51 -7.00
N LEU A 64 10.38 2.26 -5.70
CA LEU A 64 10.53 0.91 -5.20
C LEU A 64 9.42 0.16 -5.94
N GLY A 65 9.78 -0.65 -6.94
CA GLY A 65 8.79 -1.46 -7.64
C GLY A 65 7.98 -2.12 -6.54
N GLU A 66 6.65 -1.92 -6.56
CA GLU A 66 5.79 -2.60 -5.61
C GLU A 66 6.22 -4.06 -5.64
N GLU A 67 6.71 -4.57 -4.51
CA GLU A 67 6.87 -6.00 -4.38
C GLU A 67 5.47 -6.55 -4.63
N GLN A 68 5.25 -7.04 -5.84
CA GLN A 68 4.06 -7.77 -6.21
C GLN A 68 4.09 -9.01 -5.35
N GLU A 69 3.57 -8.87 -4.13
CA GLU A 69 3.16 -9.99 -3.32
C GLU A 69 2.44 -10.93 -4.27
N SER A 70 2.99 -12.13 -4.41
CA SER A 70 2.51 -13.12 -5.37
C SER A 70 0.99 -13.21 -5.24
N PHE A 71 0.30 -12.86 -6.32
CA PHE A 71 -1.17 -12.75 -6.43
C PHE A 71 -1.95 -13.89 -5.74
N LEU A 72 -1.33 -15.06 -5.61
CA LEU A 72 -1.84 -16.24 -4.93
C LEU A 72 -2.15 -16.03 -3.44
N PHE A 73 -1.37 -15.23 -2.71
CA PHE A 73 -1.58 -15.02 -1.27
C PHE A 73 -2.41 -13.77 -0.95
N ALA A 74 -2.70 -12.93 -1.96
CA ALA A 74 -3.51 -11.73 -1.79
C ALA A 74 -4.92 -12.03 -1.23
N VAL A 75 -5.45 -13.22 -1.51
CA VAL A 75 -6.77 -13.68 -1.03
C VAL A 75 -6.83 -13.83 0.50
N PHE A 76 -5.69 -14.09 1.15
CA PHE A 76 -5.61 -14.27 2.60
C PHE A 76 -5.30 -12.99 3.37
N ARG A 77 -4.91 -11.91 2.67
CA ARG A 77 -4.58 -10.59 3.24
C ARG A 77 -5.68 -9.96 4.11
N PRO A 78 -6.97 -9.98 3.77
CA PRO A 78 -7.96 -9.20 4.50
C PRO A 78 -8.21 -9.70 5.93
N PHE A 79 -7.84 -10.94 6.26
CA PHE A 79 -8.01 -11.50 7.61
C PHE A 79 -6.68 -11.95 8.21
N THR A 80 -6.53 -11.75 9.51
CA THR A 80 -5.37 -12.31 10.24
C THR A 80 -5.43 -13.83 10.25
N PRO A 81 -4.28 -14.52 10.29
CA PRO A 81 -4.24 -15.99 10.38
C PRO A 81 -5.00 -16.53 11.59
N THR A 82 -5.05 -15.76 12.68
CA THR A 82 -5.83 -16.08 13.88
C THR A 82 -7.34 -16.08 13.62
N LEU A 83 -7.83 -15.16 12.78
CA LEU A 83 -9.24 -15.05 12.44
C LEU A 83 -9.68 -16.18 11.50
N TRP A 84 -8.83 -16.56 10.54
CA TRP A 84 -9.06 -17.75 9.71
C TRP A 84 -9.24 -19.02 10.53
N VAL A 85 -8.36 -19.25 11.52
CA VAL A 85 -8.49 -20.38 12.44
C VAL A 85 -9.78 -20.29 13.26
N ALA A 86 -10.15 -19.09 13.73
CA ALA A 86 -11.39 -18.90 14.48
C ALA A 86 -12.64 -19.23 13.63
N ILE A 87 -12.68 -18.80 12.36
CA ILE A 87 -13.77 -19.15 11.44
C ILE A 87 -13.88 -20.67 11.28
N LEU A 88 -12.76 -21.36 11.04
CA LEU A 88 -12.75 -22.82 10.90
C LEU A 88 -13.26 -23.53 12.17
N VAL A 89 -12.84 -23.08 13.35
CA VAL A 89 -13.33 -23.63 14.63
C VAL A 89 -14.83 -23.44 14.76
N VAL A 90 -15.35 -22.26 14.45
CA VAL A 90 -16.80 -21.98 14.50
C VAL A 90 -17.56 -22.88 13.53
N LEU A 91 -17.08 -23.06 12.29
CA LEU A 91 -17.71 -23.96 11.33
C LEU A 91 -17.74 -25.42 11.81
N LEU A 92 -16.64 -25.91 12.39
CA LEU A 92 -16.59 -27.25 12.97
C LEU A 92 -17.57 -27.41 14.14
N LEU A 93 -17.70 -26.38 15.00
CA LEU A 93 -18.66 -26.38 16.10
C LEU A 93 -20.10 -26.43 15.58
N PHE A 94 -20.44 -25.64 14.56
CA PHE A 94 -21.77 -25.70 13.94
C PHE A 94 -22.06 -27.06 13.33
N GLY A 95 -21.10 -27.67 12.62
CA GLY A 95 -21.29 -29.00 12.05
C GLY A 95 -21.47 -30.08 13.12
N LEU A 96 -20.75 -29.98 14.24
CA LEU A 96 -20.93 -30.88 15.38
C LEU A 96 -22.31 -30.69 16.04
N LEU A 97 -22.78 -29.46 16.21
CA LEU A 97 -24.11 -29.18 16.77
C LEU A 97 -25.23 -29.69 15.86
N VAL A 98 -25.10 -29.49 14.54
CA VAL A 98 -26.04 -30.03 13.55
C VAL A 98 -26.04 -31.56 13.60
N TRP A 99 -24.86 -32.18 13.68
CA TRP A 99 -24.74 -33.62 13.85
C TRP A 99 -25.47 -34.11 15.10
N LEU A 100 -25.26 -33.49 16.27
CA LEU A 100 -25.93 -33.88 17.52
C LEU A 100 -27.46 -33.86 17.40
N GLU A 101 -28.01 -32.89 16.67
CA GLU A 101 -29.46 -32.80 16.43
C GLU A 101 -29.97 -33.85 15.44
N GLU A 102 -29.18 -34.21 14.43
CA GLU A 102 -29.51 -35.13 13.33
C GLU A 102 -28.93 -36.56 13.53
N VAL A 103 -28.25 -36.86 14.64
CA VAL A 103 -27.81 -38.23 14.97
C VAL A 103 -28.98 -39.22 14.92
N PRO A 104 -30.17 -38.91 15.47
CA PRO A 104 -31.29 -39.84 15.44
C PRO A 104 -31.91 -40.02 14.05
N SER A 105 -31.61 -39.15 13.08
CA SER A 105 -32.04 -39.31 11.69
C SER A 105 -31.06 -40.15 10.86
N GLY A 106 -29.97 -40.63 11.48
CA GLY A 106 -28.98 -41.50 10.85
C GLY A 106 -27.87 -40.74 10.11
N MET A 107 -27.74 -39.43 10.33
CA MET A 107 -26.71 -38.62 9.69
C MET A 107 -25.32 -38.92 10.26
N GLN A 108 -24.35 -39.16 9.38
CA GLN A 108 -22.96 -39.36 9.78
C GLN A 108 -22.29 -38.02 10.07
N LEU A 109 -21.29 -38.01 10.94
CA LEU A 109 -20.53 -36.81 11.29
C LEU A 109 -19.86 -36.20 10.05
N THR A 110 -19.30 -37.03 9.17
CA THR A 110 -18.68 -36.59 7.91
C THR A 110 -19.66 -35.84 7.02
N ASP A 111 -20.91 -36.31 6.95
CA ASP A 111 -21.94 -35.71 6.11
C ASP A 111 -22.35 -34.34 6.66
N SER A 112 -22.51 -34.23 7.98
CA SER A 112 -22.86 -32.97 8.64
C SER A 112 -21.75 -31.90 8.52
N LEU A 113 -20.47 -32.31 8.66
CA LEU A 113 -19.32 -31.43 8.51
C LEU A 113 -19.18 -30.99 7.05
N TYR A 114 -19.32 -31.92 6.11
CA TYR A 114 -19.30 -31.62 4.68
C TYR A 114 -20.41 -30.64 4.31
N GLN A 115 -21.64 -30.87 4.77
CA GLN A 115 -22.78 -29.99 4.50
C GLN A 115 -22.58 -28.60 5.11
N THR A 116 -22.03 -28.51 6.33
CA THR A 116 -21.72 -27.22 6.97
C THR A 116 -20.69 -26.42 6.17
N CYS A 117 -19.66 -27.08 5.66
CA CYS A 117 -18.71 -26.46 4.73
C CYS A 117 -19.34 -26.15 3.37
N ALA A 118 -20.22 -27.00 2.84
CA ALA A 118 -20.85 -26.76 1.55
C ALA A 118 -21.77 -25.52 1.59
N VAL A 119 -22.45 -25.28 2.72
CA VAL A 119 -23.29 -24.09 2.94
C VAL A 119 -22.49 -22.79 2.86
N THR A 120 -21.23 -22.77 3.32
CA THR A 120 -20.38 -21.57 3.20
C THR A 120 -20.09 -21.20 1.75
N PHE A 121 -20.16 -22.18 0.83
CA PHE A 121 -19.98 -21.99 -0.62
C PHE A 121 -21.32 -21.88 -1.38
N GLY A 122 -22.44 -21.70 -0.68
CA GLY A 122 -23.76 -21.51 -1.29
C GLY A 122 -24.49 -22.80 -1.64
N HIS A 123 -24.05 -23.97 -1.14
CA HIS A 123 -24.81 -25.21 -1.28
C HIS A 123 -26.05 -25.19 -0.38
N GLY A 124 -27.19 -25.59 -0.91
CA GLY A 124 -28.43 -25.68 -0.14
C GLY A 124 -28.41 -26.88 0.81
N TYR A 125 -28.68 -26.65 2.08
CA TYR A 125 -28.88 -27.70 3.08
C TYR A 125 -30.17 -27.43 3.86
N ALA A 126 -31.04 -28.43 3.93
CA ALA A 126 -32.32 -28.36 4.63
C ALA A 126 -32.40 -29.48 5.68
N PRO A 127 -32.09 -29.18 6.95
CA PRO A 127 -32.18 -30.16 8.03
C PRO A 127 -33.63 -30.57 8.30
N SER A 128 -33.79 -31.83 8.72
CA SER A 128 -35.09 -32.47 8.88
C SER A 128 -35.80 -32.03 10.18
N ARG A 129 -35.03 -31.65 11.20
CA ARG A 129 -35.54 -31.24 12.51
C ARG A 129 -35.60 -29.73 12.69
N ARG A 130 -36.55 -29.29 13.51
CA ARG A 130 -36.70 -27.88 13.92
C ARG A 130 -35.42 -27.32 14.56
N GLY A 131 -34.72 -28.12 15.37
CA GLY A 131 -33.45 -27.73 15.99
C GLY A 131 -32.34 -27.48 14.95
N GLY A 132 -32.17 -28.41 14.01
CA GLY A 132 -31.25 -28.23 12.88
C GLY A 132 -31.60 -27.02 12.02
N GLN A 133 -32.89 -26.72 11.81
CA GLN A 133 -33.33 -25.55 11.03
C GLN A 133 -32.93 -24.22 11.69
N PHE A 134 -33.04 -24.11 13.01
CA PHE A 134 -32.55 -22.93 13.74
C PHE A 134 -31.03 -22.81 13.66
N LEU A 135 -30.30 -23.92 13.79
CA LEU A 135 -28.84 -23.93 13.63
C LEU A 135 -28.41 -23.55 12.21
N GLY A 136 -29.13 -24.01 11.19
CA GLY A 136 -28.90 -23.65 9.80
C GLY A 136 -29.12 -22.16 9.52
N LEU A 137 -30.16 -21.56 10.12
CA LEU A 137 -30.40 -20.12 10.03
C LEU A 137 -29.25 -19.32 10.70
N GLY A 138 -28.83 -19.76 11.90
CA GLY A 138 -27.70 -19.15 12.61
C GLY A 138 -26.39 -19.24 11.83
N LEU A 139 -26.10 -20.39 11.23
CA LEU A 139 -24.96 -20.59 10.34
C LEU A 139 -25.04 -19.67 9.11
N GLY A 140 -26.21 -19.58 8.47
CA GLY A 140 -26.42 -18.69 7.32
C GLY A 140 -26.15 -17.22 7.66
N PHE A 141 -26.62 -16.76 8.82
CA PHE A 141 -26.34 -15.41 9.31
C PHE A 141 -24.84 -15.19 9.59
N PHE A 142 -24.17 -16.16 10.19
CA PHE A 142 -22.73 -16.12 10.43
C PHE A 142 -21.94 -16.02 9.11
N VAL A 143 -22.26 -16.87 8.13
CA VAL A 143 -21.61 -16.86 6.80
C VAL A 143 -21.86 -15.52 6.09
N PHE A 144 -23.06 -14.97 6.19
CA PHE A 144 -23.37 -13.65 5.64
C PHE A 144 -22.49 -12.56 6.25
N ILE A 145 -22.31 -12.55 7.57
CA ILE A 145 -21.44 -11.57 8.24
C ILE A 145 -20.00 -11.75 7.77
N VAL A 146 -19.46 -12.97 7.80
CA VAL A 146 -18.05 -13.24 7.45
C VAL A 146 -17.74 -12.86 6.00
N THR A 147 -18.67 -13.14 5.08
CA THR A 147 -18.49 -12.76 3.66
C THR A 147 -18.60 -11.25 3.47
N ALA A 148 -19.54 -10.58 4.15
CA ALA A 148 -19.66 -9.13 4.10
C ALA A 148 -18.44 -8.41 4.67
N THR A 149 -17.89 -8.88 5.81
CA THR A 149 -16.68 -8.30 6.40
C THR A 149 -15.45 -8.58 5.55
N TYR A 150 -15.33 -9.77 4.95
CA TYR A 150 -14.25 -10.09 4.03
C TYR A 150 -14.21 -9.12 2.83
N ILE A 151 -15.38 -8.87 2.23
CA ILE A 151 -15.49 -7.95 1.09
C ILE A 151 -15.19 -6.50 1.51
N ALA A 152 -15.62 -6.10 2.72
CA ALA A 152 -15.36 -4.76 3.25
C ALA A 152 -13.85 -4.49 3.45
N GLU A 153 -13.13 -5.43 4.07
CA GLU A 153 -11.68 -5.33 4.30
C GLU A 153 -10.86 -5.48 3.01
N LEU A 154 -11.38 -6.19 2.00
CA LEU A 154 -10.74 -6.26 0.69
C LEU A 154 -10.86 -4.94 -0.09
N ALA A 155 -11.92 -4.17 0.16
CA ALA A 155 -12.20 -2.92 -0.54
C ALA A 155 -11.51 -1.70 0.08
N SER A 156 -11.05 -1.79 1.33
CA SER A 156 -10.31 -0.73 2.05
C SER A 156 -8.81 -0.76 1.75
#